data_AF-A0A0B1TVG0-F1
#
_entry.id   AF-A0A0B1TVG0-F1
#
_cell.length_a   1.000
_cell.length_b   1.000
_cell.length_c   1.000
_cell.angle_alpha   90.00
_cell.angle_beta   90.00
_cell.angle_gamma   90.00
#
_symmetry.space_group_name_H-M   'P 1'
#
loop_
_entity.id
_entity.type
_entity.pdbx_description
1 polymer ?
#
loop_
_entity_poly.entity_id
_entity_poly.type
_entity_poly.pdbx_seq_one_letter_code
_entity_poly.pdbx_strand_id
1 'polypeptide(L)'
;MLAHNTCIKSDLEEYKNFETRVKIRAEEKYDYSRITGKEYEMNNFISAFYDAVLLYAIALNETIAAGMDPRNGHNITSKMWGRTFDGITGNVSIDANGDRYSDYSLLDLDPSVDKFEVAYYSGASNELKKVTDFHWIGGKPPRDSPICGYDNSKCPKVHNKLESSLFILY
;
A
#
# COMPACT_ATOMS: atom_id res chain seq x y z
N MET A 1 -6.95 13.98 -3.78
CA MET A 1 -5.80 13.07 -3.70
C MET A 1 -6.37 11.66 -3.59
N LEU A 2 -6.49 10.94 -4.71
CA LEU A 2 -7.13 9.63 -4.73
C LEU A 2 -6.14 8.57 -4.26
N ALA A 3 -6.60 7.64 -3.43
CA ALA A 3 -5.84 6.55 -2.83
C ALA A 3 -5.25 5.53 -3.84
N HIS A 4 -5.32 5.80 -5.15
CA HIS A 4 -4.89 4.91 -6.23
C HIS A 4 -3.36 4.81 -6.40
N ASN A 5 -2.58 5.64 -5.70
CA ASN A 5 -1.11 5.64 -5.77
C ASN A 5 -0.42 5.13 -4.48
N THR A 6 -1.07 4.26 -3.71
CA THR A 6 -0.55 3.77 -2.40
C THR A 6 0.40 2.57 -2.47
N CYS A 7 0.58 1.97 -3.65
CA CYS A 7 1.64 0.97 -3.88
C CYS A 7 2.74 1.58 -4.75
N ILE A 8 3.98 1.14 -4.51
CA ILE A 8 5.15 1.52 -5.29
C ILE A 8 4.87 1.34 -6.78
N LYS A 9 4.95 2.44 -7.54
CA LYS A 9 5.26 2.33 -8.97
C LYS A 9 6.70 1.89 -9.05
N SER A 10 6.91 0.64 -9.46
CA SER A 10 8.26 0.10 -9.57
C SER A 10 9.07 0.99 -10.52
N ASP A 11 10.20 1.49 -10.03
CA ASP A 11 11.09 2.35 -10.83
C ASP A 11 11.83 1.58 -11.93
N LEU A 12 11.66 0.25 -11.93
CA LEU A 12 12.17 -0.66 -12.94
C LEU A 12 11.73 -0.20 -14.34
N GLU A 13 12.72 -0.13 -15.23
CA GLU A 13 12.50 0.19 -16.64
C GLU A 13 11.50 -0.77 -17.30
N GLU A 14 11.49 -2.03 -16.86
CA GLU A 14 10.52 -3.03 -17.31
C GLU A 14 9.07 -2.65 -16.95
N TYR A 15 8.84 -2.14 -15.74
CA TYR A 15 7.52 -1.70 -15.31
C TYR A 15 7.05 -0.48 -16.11
N LYS A 16 7.92 0.52 -16.32
CA LYS A 16 7.62 1.70 -17.15
C LYS A 16 7.26 1.31 -18.59
N ASN A 17 7.97 0.33 -19.15
CA ASN A 17 7.65 -0.23 -20.47
C ASN A 17 6.33 -1.01 -20.46
N PHE A 18 6.02 -1.73 -19.39
CA PHE A 18 4.71 -2.37 -19.20
C PHE A 18 3.58 -1.33 -19.13
N GLU A 19 3.69 -0.28 -18.32
CA GLU A 19 2.68 0.78 -18.22
C GLU A 19 2.41 1.40 -19.60
N THR A 20 3.47 1.72 -20.35
CA THR A 20 3.38 2.25 -21.72
C THR A 20 2.62 1.30 -22.64
N ARG A 21 2.95 0.01 -22.65
CA ARG A 21 2.28 -0.99 -23.48
C ARG A 21 0.81 -1.18 -23.11
N VAL A 22 0.48 -1.10 -21.82
CA VAL A 22 -0.91 -1.18 -21.34
C VAL A 22 -1.69 0.05 -21.81
N LYS A 23 -1.12 1.25 -21.67
CA LYS A 23 -1.74 2.50 -22.14
C LYS A 23 -2.01 2.47 -23.65
N ILE A 24 -1.02 2.09 -24.45
CA ILE A 24 -1.18 1.96 -25.91
C ILE A 24 -2.30 0.98 -26.23
N ARG A 25 -2.31 -0.21 -25.59
CA ARG A 25 -3.33 -1.23 -25.84
C ARG A 25 -4.72 -0.79 -25.39
N ALA A 26 -4.83 -0.04 -24.29
CA ALA A 26 -6.09 0.52 -23.82
C ALA A 26 -6.71 1.42 -24.89
N GLU A 27 -5.90 2.27 -25.54
CA GLU A 27 -6.38 3.13 -26.61
C GLU A 27 -6.65 2.38 -27.91
N GLU A 28 -5.68 1.63 -28.43
CA GLU A 28 -5.79 0.99 -29.76
C GLU A 28 -6.87 -0.09 -29.84
N LYS A 29 -7.11 -0.82 -28.74
CA LYS A 29 -8.02 -1.97 -28.75
C LYS A 29 -9.38 -1.68 -28.11
N TYR A 30 -9.44 -0.74 -27.18
CA TYR A 30 -10.63 -0.50 -26.38
C TYR A 30 -11.18 0.92 -26.51
N ASP A 31 -10.55 1.79 -27.32
CA ASP A 31 -10.94 3.20 -27.47
C ASP A 31 -11.14 3.89 -26.10
N TYR A 32 -10.26 3.58 -25.13
CA TYR A 32 -10.48 3.88 -23.72
C TYR A 32 -10.80 5.36 -23.48
N SER A 33 -9.98 6.27 -24.00
CA SER A 33 -10.19 7.71 -23.80
C SER A 33 -11.48 8.22 -24.44
N ARG A 34 -11.85 7.68 -25.60
CA ARG A 34 -13.10 8.05 -26.30
C ARG A 34 -14.34 7.60 -25.53
N ILE A 35 -14.31 6.40 -24.94
CA ILE A 35 -15.45 5.82 -24.22
C ILE A 35 -15.58 6.42 -22.81
N THR A 36 -14.47 6.59 -22.11
CA THR A 36 -14.47 7.03 -20.70
C THR A 36 -14.43 8.55 -20.55
N GLY A 37 -13.99 9.28 -21.58
CA GLY A 37 -13.76 10.72 -21.53
C GLY A 37 -12.56 11.11 -20.66
N LYS A 38 -11.66 10.17 -20.35
CA LYS A 38 -10.49 10.37 -19.48
C LYS A 38 -9.25 9.77 -20.11
N GLU A 39 -8.10 10.38 -19.87
CA GLU A 39 -6.82 9.77 -20.20
C GLU A 39 -6.62 8.48 -19.38
N TYR A 40 -6.02 7.46 -20.00
CA TYR A 40 -5.70 6.22 -19.31
C TYR A 40 -4.64 6.44 -18.22
N GLU A 41 -5.01 6.09 -16.99
CA GLU A 41 -4.11 6.01 -15.83
C GLU A 41 -3.97 4.55 -15.41
N MET A 42 -2.72 4.15 -15.14
CA MET A 42 -2.42 2.78 -14.74
C MET A 42 -2.93 2.52 -13.32
N ASN A 43 -3.56 1.37 -13.13
CA ASN A 43 -4.12 0.92 -11.86
C ASN A 43 -3.39 -0.33 -11.39
N ASN A 44 -3.02 -0.38 -10.11
CA ASN A 44 -2.32 -1.51 -9.48
C ASN A 44 -3.02 -2.87 -9.68
N PHE A 45 -4.34 -2.90 -9.88
CA PHE A 45 -5.03 -4.15 -10.23
C PHE A 45 -4.55 -4.75 -11.55
N ILE A 46 -4.22 -3.92 -12.55
CA ILE A 46 -3.77 -4.39 -13.87
C ILE A 46 -2.43 -5.11 -13.75
N SER A 47 -1.49 -4.52 -13.01
CA SER A 47 -0.19 -5.15 -12.74
C SER A 47 -0.34 -6.39 -11.84
N ALA A 48 -1.25 -6.38 -10.86
CA ALA A 48 -1.53 -7.55 -10.04
C ALA A 48 -2.10 -8.73 -10.85
N PHE A 49 -3.00 -8.46 -11.81
CA PHE A 49 -3.51 -9.48 -12.71
C PHE A 49 -2.43 -10.03 -13.65
N TYR A 50 -1.52 -9.17 -14.11
CA TYR A 50 -0.36 -9.62 -14.88
C TYR A 50 0.49 -10.62 -14.08
N ASP A 51 0.83 -10.26 -12.84
CA ASP A 51 1.58 -11.13 -11.93
C ASP A 51 0.83 -12.44 -11.62
N ALA A 52 -0.50 -12.39 -11.47
CA ALA A 52 -1.32 -13.57 -11.23
C ALA A 52 -1.28 -14.56 -12.39
N VAL A 53 -1.34 -14.08 -13.64
CA VAL A 53 -1.22 -14.93 -14.82
C VAL A 53 0.19 -15.50 -14.96
N LEU A 54 1.21 -14.70 -14.65
CA LEU A 54 2.60 -15.16 -14.64
C LEU A 54 2.82 -16.27 -13.60
N LEU A 55 2.35 -16.08 -12.37
CA LEU A 55 2.39 -17.09 -11.31
C LEU A 55 1.68 -18.38 -11.73
N TYR A 56 0.48 -18.25 -12.32
CA TYR A 56 -0.26 -19.40 -12.85
C TYR A 56 0.55 -20.14 -13.92
N ALA A 57 1.18 -19.42 -14.87
CA ALA A 57 1.98 -20.02 -15.92
C ALA A 57 3.20 -20.78 -15.34
N ILE A 58 3.86 -20.22 -14.32
CA ILE A 58 4.96 -20.86 -13.61
C ILE A 58 4.49 -22.17 -12.96
N ALA A 59 3.42 -22.10 -12.16
CA ALA A 59 2.89 -23.25 -11.43
C ALA A 59 2.33 -24.34 -12.37
N LEU A 60 1.69 -23.95 -13.47
CA LEU A 60 1.21 -24.86 -14.50
C LEU A 60 2.36 -25.58 -15.19
N ASN A 61 3.42 -24.85 -15.56
CA ASN A 61 4.60 -25.43 -16.19
C ASN A 61 5.28 -26.46 -15.26
N GLU A 62 5.43 -26.13 -13.98
CA GLU A 62 5.95 -27.06 -12.96
C GLU A 62 5.03 -28.28 -12.75
N THR A 63 3.71 -28.10 -12.89
CA THR A 63 2.73 -29.20 -12.80
C THR A 63 2.90 -30.18 -13.96
N ILE A 64 3.02 -29.65 -15.19
CA ILE A 64 3.23 -30.44 -16.41
C ILE A 64 4.58 -31.15 -16.36
N ALA A 65 5.65 -30.45 -15.95
CA ALA A 65 6.99 -31.02 -15.83
C ALA A 65 7.05 -32.18 -14.83
N ALA A 66 6.20 -32.16 -13.80
CA ALA A 66 6.05 -33.25 -12.84
C ALA A 66 5.15 -34.40 -13.32
N GLY A 67 4.66 -34.38 -14.57
CA GLY A 67 3.79 -35.41 -15.14
C GLY A 67 2.38 -35.44 -14.55
N MET A 68 1.95 -34.36 -13.89
CA MET A 68 0.62 -34.25 -13.28
C MET A 68 -0.41 -33.70 -14.27
N ASP A 69 -1.69 -33.93 -13.99
CA ASP A 69 -2.79 -33.41 -14.81
C ASP A 69 -2.85 -31.86 -14.74
N PRO A 70 -2.67 -31.13 -15.85
CA PRO A 70 -2.78 -29.68 -15.89
C PRO A 70 -4.22 -29.16 -15.68
N ARG A 71 -5.21 -30.04 -15.55
CA ARG A 71 -6.59 -29.67 -15.20
C ARG A 71 -6.87 -29.81 -13.71
N ASN A 72 -5.94 -30.39 -12.95
CA ASN A 72 -6.06 -30.48 -11.50
C ASN A 72 -5.65 -29.14 -10.87
N GLY A 73 -6.66 -28.30 -10.60
CA GLY A 73 -6.46 -27.00 -9.99
C GLY A 73 -5.74 -27.05 -8.64
N HIS A 74 -5.98 -28.09 -7.82
CA HIS A 74 -5.32 -28.23 -6.52
C HIS A 74 -3.80 -28.43 -6.66
N ASN A 75 -3.37 -29.25 -7.63
CA ASN A 75 -1.95 -29.44 -7.89
C ASN A 75 -1.28 -28.14 -8.34
N ILE A 76 -1.96 -27.36 -9.19
CA ILE A 76 -1.46 -26.07 -9.66
C ILE A 76 -1.39 -25.07 -8.50
N THR A 77 -2.49 -24.87 -7.76
CA THR A 77 -2.54 -23.88 -6.68
C THR A 77 -1.58 -24.23 -5.53
N SER A 78 -1.38 -25.51 -5.23
CA SER A 78 -0.39 -25.94 -4.24
C SER A 78 1.04 -25.50 -4.60
N LYS A 79 1.34 -25.36 -5.90
CA LYS A 79 2.62 -24.82 -6.40
C LYS A 79 2.66 -23.30 -6.48
N MET A 80 1.53 -22.62 -6.28
CA MET A 80 1.47 -21.16 -6.26
C MET A 80 1.72 -20.60 -4.86
N TRP A 81 1.40 -21.35 -3.80
CA TRP A 81 1.43 -20.87 -2.41
C TRP A 81 2.82 -21.02 -1.78
N GLY A 82 3.10 -20.21 -0.75
CA GLY A 82 4.33 -20.29 0.04
C GLY A 82 5.62 -20.04 -0.75
N ARG A 83 5.56 -19.17 -1.76
CA ARG A 83 6.70 -18.92 -2.67
C ARG A 83 6.83 -17.45 -3.04
N THR A 84 7.98 -17.18 -3.63
CA THR A 84 8.34 -15.86 -4.15
C THR A 84 8.74 -16.00 -5.62
N PHE A 85 8.36 -15.05 -6.46
CA PHE A 85 8.74 -14.98 -7.87
C PHE A 85 8.93 -13.53 -8.32
N ASP A 86 9.67 -13.34 -9.42
CA ASP A 86 9.85 -12.03 -10.02
C ASP A 86 8.67 -11.73 -10.97
N GLY A 87 7.84 -10.77 -10.57
CA GLY A 87 6.73 -10.25 -11.34
C GLY A 87 7.03 -8.86 -11.94
N ILE A 88 6.05 -8.30 -12.65
CA ILE A 88 6.19 -6.95 -13.23
C ILE A 88 6.24 -5.87 -12.15
N THR A 89 5.59 -6.14 -11.01
CA THR A 89 5.63 -5.26 -9.84
C THR A 89 6.89 -5.45 -8.98
N GLY A 90 7.88 -6.19 -9.47
CA GLY A 90 9.06 -6.59 -8.72
C GLY A 90 8.85 -7.95 -8.04
N ASN A 91 9.48 -8.14 -6.89
CA ASN A 91 9.43 -9.42 -6.19
C ASN A 91 8.05 -9.63 -5.53
N VAL A 92 7.35 -10.69 -5.93
CA VAL A 92 6.00 -11.02 -5.46
C VAL A 92 6.05 -12.26 -4.59
N SER A 93 5.58 -12.13 -3.35
CA SER A 93 5.54 -13.24 -2.39
C SER A 93 4.10 -13.63 -2.06
N ILE A 94 3.81 -14.93 -2.13
CA ILE A 94 2.54 -15.54 -1.76
C ILE A 94 2.75 -16.35 -0.49
N ASP A 95 1.93 -16.11 0.52
CA ASP A 95 2.00 -16.79 1.79
C ASP A 95 1.49 -18.25 1.70
N ALA A 96 1.55 -18.95 2.84
CA ALA A 96 1.13 -20.35 2.92
C ALA A 96 -0.39 -20.56 2.77
N ASN A 97 -1.20 -19.49 2.88
CA ASN A 97 -2.65 -19.51 2.70
C ASN A 97 -3.08 -19.13 1.28
N GLY A 98 -2.11 -18.75 0.43
CA GLY A 98 -2.37 -18.33 -0.95
C GLY A 98 -2.61 -16.84 -1.13
N ASP A 99 -2.37 -16.04 -0.09
CA ASP A 99 -2.55 -14.60 -0.12
C ASP A 99 -1.22 -13.90 -0.45
N ARG A 100 -1.29 -12.82 -1.23
CA ARG A 100 -0.11 -12.03 -1.56
C ARG A 100 0.30 -11.17 -0.37
N TYR A 101 1.57 -11.21 0.03
CA TYR A 101 2.14 -10.22 0.95
C TYR A 101 2.06 -8.84 0.31
N SER A 102 1.44 -7.91 1.04
CA SER A 102 1.22 -6.54 0.56
C SER A 102 2.34 -5.61 1.00
N ASP A 103 2.84 -4.88 0.03
CA ASP A 103 3.89 -3.89 0.18
C ASP A 103 3.29 -2.49 0.10
N TYR A 104 3.73 -1.60 0.99
CA TYR A 104 3.15 -0.27 1.15
C TYR A 104 4.22 0.81 1.15
N SER A 105 3.90 1.95 0.54
CA SER A 105 4.69 3.18 0.69
C SER A 105 4.04 4.09 1.72
N LEU A 106 4.86 4.63 2.62
CA LEU A 106 4.48 5.72 3.50
C LEU A 106 5.00 7.02 2.90
N LEU A 107 4.07 7.84 2.43
CA LEU A 107 4.35 9.12 1.80
C LEU A 107 4.18 10.21 2.84
N ASP A 108 5.19 11.06 2.96
CA ASP A 108 5.17 12.25 3.80
C ASP A 108 5.73 13.41 2.98
N LEU A 109 5.14 14.59 3.15
CA LEU A 109 5.56 15.78 2.42
C LEU A 109 6.82 16.31 3.08
N ASP A 110 7.92 16.29 2.34
CA ASP A 110 9.08 17.11 2.69
C ASP A 110 8.88 18.52 2.10
N PRO A 111 8.58 19.55 2.93
CA PRO A 111 8.32 20.91 2.44
C PRO A 111 9.56 21.58 1.85
N SER A 112 10.76 21.04 2.07
CA SER A 112 12.00 21.61 1.54
C SER A 112 12.30 21.19 0.10
N VAL A 113 11.84 20.00 -0.31
CA VAL A 113 12.08 19.42 -1.65
C VAL A 113 10.80 19.11 -2.42
N ASP A 114 9.63 19.34 -1.82
CA ASP A 114 8.30 19.08 -2.38
C ASP A 114 8.14 17.62 -2.88
N LYS A 115 8.64 16.67 -2.09
CA LYS A 115 8.58 15.24 -2.39
C LYS A 115 7.74 14.47 -1.38
N PHE A 116 7.13 13.39 -1.87
CA PHE A 116 6.22 12.52 -1.15
C PHE A 116 6.72 11.07 -1.20
N GLU A 117 7.77 10.72 -0.47
CA GLU A 117 8.14 9.32 -0.18
C GLU A 117 9.20 9.30 0.92
N VAL A 118 8.92 8.62 2.03
CA VAL A 118 9.83 8.64 3.19
C VAL A 118 10.12 7.27 3.77
N ALA A 119 9.24 6.29 3.59
CA ALA A 119 9.49 4.92 4.02
C ALA A 119 8.71 3.90 3.18
N TYR A 120 9.23 2.68 3.17
CA TYR A 120 8.64 1.52 2.52
C TYR A 120 8.45 0.41 3.53
N TYR A 121 7.30 -0.24 3.51
CA TYR A 121 7.02 -1.43 4.30
C TYR A 121 6.95 -2.65 3.37
N SER A 122 7.76 -3.66 3.67
CA SER A 122 7.68 -4.97 3.02
C SER A 122 6.81 -5.91 3.84
N GLY A 123 5.72 -6.41 3.25
CA GLY A 123 4.85 -7.38 3.92
C GLY A 123 5.54 -8.72 4.14
N ALA A 124 6.40 -9.14 3.22
CA ALA A 124 7.07 -10.43 3.27
C ALA A 124 8.13 -10.51 4.38
N SER A 125 8.91 -9.44 4.59
CA SER A 125 9.87 -9.40 5.70
C SER A 125 9.30 -8.79 6.99
N ASN A 126 8.11 -8.18 6.94
CA ASN A 126 7.52 -7.43 8.04
C ASN A 126 8.45 -6.30 8.53
N GLU A 127 9.04 -5.56 7.60
CA GLU A 127 10.02 -4.52 7.89
C GLU A 127 9.62 -3.17 7.26
N LEU A 128 9.75 -2.11 8.06
CA LEU A 128 9.68 -0.74 7.59
C LEU A 128 11.09 -0.20 7.34
N LYS A 129 11.42 0.02 6.07
CA LYS A 129 12.67 0.64 5.61
C LYS A 129 12.44 2.13 5.39
N LYS A 130 13.10 2.97 6.20
CA LYS A 130 13.05 4.42 6.01
C LYS A 130 14.04 4.84 4.92
N VAL A 131 13.58 5.66 3.99
CA VAL A 131 14.39 6.31 2.96
C VAL A 131 14.93 7.64 3.50
N THR A 132 14.09 8.37 4.24
CA THR A 132 14.45 9.60 4.96
C THR A 132 13.66 9.69 6.27
N ASP A 133 13.99 10.70 7.09
CA ASP A 133 13.26 10.97 8.33
C ASP A 133 11.87 11.56 8.06
N PHE A 134 10.91 11.20 8.92
CA PHE A 134 9.55 11.74 8.87
C PHE A 134 9.53 13.22 9.28
N HIS A 135 8.82 14.03 8.51
CA HIS A 135 8.63 15.42 8.78
C HIS A 135 7.47 15.61 9.77
N TRP A 136 7.81 16.07 10.98
CA TRP A 136 6.83 16.45 11.99
C TRP A 136 6.91 17.94 12.25
N ILE A 137 5.77 18.64 12.16
CA ILE A 137 5.67 20.09 12.46
C ILE A 137 6.24 20.44 13.85
N GLY A 138 6.07 19.55 14.83
CA GLY A 138 6.60 19.71 16.20
C GLY A 138 7.99 19.11 16.43
N GLY A 139 8.71 18.70 15.37
CA GLY A 139 10.02 18.03 15.41
C GLY A 139 9.98 16.57 15.90
N LYS A 140 8.81 16.06 16.30
CA LYS A 140 8.59 14.68 16.74
C LYS A 140 7.15 14.23 16.48
N PRO A 141 6.89 12.91 16.40
CA PRO A 141 5.52 12.40 16.28
C PRO A 141 4.64 12.90 17.43
N PRO A 142 3.39 13.33 17.16
CA PRO A 142 2.45 13.70 18.20
C PRO A 142 2.08 12.48 19.04
N ARG A 143 1.47 12.73 20.20
CA ARG A 143 0.91 11.65 21.02
C ARG A 143 -0.25 10.98 20.27
N ASP A 144 -0.35 9.67 20.44
CA ASP A 144 -1.46 8.84 19.97
C ASP A 144 -2.77 9.11 20.71
N SER A 145 -2.73 9.86 21.80
CA SER A 145 -3.91 10.28 22.57
C SER A 145 -3.72 11.67 23.18
N PRO A 146 -4.82 12.45 23.37
CA PRO A 146 -4.78 13.72 24.09
C PRO A 146 -4.31 13.55 25.53
N ILE A 147 -3.67 14.57 26.08
CA ILE A 147 -3.15 14.57 27.47
C ILE A 147 -4.26 14.26 28.48
N CYS A 148 -5.46 14.83 28.26
CA CYS A 148 -6.62 14.64 29.11
C CYS A 148 -7.48 13.41 28.77
N GLY A 149 -7.04 12.57 27.83
CA GLY A 149 -7.93 11.58 27.22
C GLY A 149 -8.95 12.24 26.28
N TYR A 150 -9.58 11.43 25.42
CA TYR A 150 -10.59 11.92 24.48
C TYR A 150 -11.86 12.43 25.15
N ASP A 151 -12.14 11.96 26.37
CA ASP A 151 -13.34 12.22 27.16
C ASP A 151 -13.08 13.13 28.38
N ASN A 152 -11.89 13.74 28.46
CA ASN A 152 -11.42 14.51 29.62
C ASN A 152 -11.32 13.72 30.94
N SER A 153 -11.42 12.40 30.93
CA SER A 153 -11.33 11.57 32.15
C SER A 153 -10.00 11.69 32.88
N LYS A 154 -8.92 12.06 32.16
CA LYS A 154 -7.57 12.23 32.71
C LYS A 154 -7.23 13.68 33.04
N CYS A 155 -8.14 14.64 32.81
CA CYS A 155 -7.91 16.02 33.22
C CYS A 155 -7.90 16.15 34.75
N PRO A 156 -7.08 17.06 35.31
CA PRO A 156 -7.20 17.44 36.71
C PRO A 156 -8.63 17.92 37.00
N LYS A 157 -9.27 17.38 38.04
CA LYS A 157 -10.57 17.89 38.49
C LYS A 157 -10.35 19.27 39.13
N VAL A 158 -10.96 20.30 38.56
CA VAL A 158 -10.92 21.65 39.13
C VAL A 158 -11.73 21.61 40.43
N HIS A 159 -11.06 21.54 41.58
CA HIS A 159 -11.73 21.75 42.87
C HIS A 159 -11.98 23.26 43.02
N ASN A 160 -13.18 23.72 42.66
CA ASN A 160 -13.63 25.07 42.99
C ASN A 160 -13.76 25.21 44.51
N LYS A 161 -12.71 25.68 45.18
CA LYS A 161 -12.85 26.38 46.46
C LYS A 161 -13.12 27.85 46.15
N LEU A 162 -14.37 28.16 45.83
CA LEU A 162 -14.89 29.52 45.98
C LEU A 162 -15.60 29.54 47.34
N GLU A 163 -14.86 29.88 48.40
CA GLU A 163 -15.53 30.38 49.59
C GLU A 163 -16.01 31.80 49.29
N SER A 164 -17.32 31.92 49.12
CA SER A 164 -18.05 33.17 48.94
C SER A 164 -17.88 34.04 50.19
N SER A 165 -16.84 34.89 50.23
CA SER A 165 -16.79 35.98 51.20
C SER A 165 -17.79 37.06 50.76
N LEU A 166 -18.96 37.04 51.41
CA LEU A 166 -19.99 38.07 51.32
C LEU A 166 -19.41 39.39 51.87
N PHE A 167 -19.19 40.39 51.01
CA PHE A 167 -19.02 41.78 51.44
C PHE A 167 -20.30 42.54 51.13
N ILE A 168 -21.12 42.75 52.16
CA ILE A 168 -22.17 43.77 52.17
C ILE A 168 -21.52 45.04 52.70
N LEU A 169 -21.49 46.10 51.90
CA LEU A 169 -21.21 47.46 52.36
C LEU A 169 -22.51 48.25 52.31
N TYR A 170 -22.86 48.84 53.46
CA TYR A 170 -23.80 49.96 53.59
C TYR A 170 -23.13 51.26 53.15
#